data_AF-A0A357FAV4-F1
#
_entry.id   AF-A0A357FAV4-F1
#
_cell.length_a   1.000
_cell.length_b   1.000
_cell.length_c   1.000
_cell.angle_alpha   90.00
_cell.angle_beta   90.00
_cell.angle_gamma   90.00
#
_symmetry.space_group_name_H-M   'P 1'
#
loop_
_entity.id
_entity.type
_entity.pdbx_description
1 polymer ?
#
loop_
_entity_poly.entity_id
_entity_poly.type
_entity_poly.pdbx_seq_one_letter_code
_entity_poly.pdbx_strand_id
1 'polypeptide(L)'
;DTSYYYLKKHRREHVEKPLVIKKIFTDNLAVTVNYLLQILDYTANKSLEDKVRRSLDFLADMILKHESLFHYYSIPKKEWRAMSGLSDYAFLTKLFQQASVKYPSERYRQAASKILRISRREYYDAEKQIFIDRQLDTKDYEYLMEINAGFALGLMGESTNNTGKLENNVKPLIRYFSGLEELLEERLWDGNNWELLEHYATFLNSADGYLSAQTIQ
;
A
#
# COMPACT_ATOMS: atom_id res chain seq x y z
N ASP A 1 -7.82 21.99 4.32
CA ASP A 1 -7.33 22.76 5.48
C ASP A 1 -7.39 21.89 6.74
N THR A 2 -6.26 21.28 7.09
CA THR A 2 -6.13 20.45 8.31
C THR A 2 -6.16 21.30 9.58
N SER A 3 -5.88 22.61 9.49
CA SER A 3 -5.86 23.52 10.64
C SER A 3 -7.22 23.63 11.32
N TYR A 4 -8.30 23.51 10.55
CA TYR A 4 -9.67 23.43 11.05
C TYR A 4 -9.85 22.32 12.10
N TYR A 5 -9.17 21.17 11.95
CA TYR A 5 -9.30 20.06 12.89
C TYR A 5 -8.49 20.24 14.19
N TYR A 6 -7.54 21.19 14.23
CA TYR A 6 -6.87 21.60 15.47
C TYR A 6 -7.72 22.55 16.32
N LEU A 7 -8.80 23.11 15.77
CA LEU A 7 -9.71 23.97 16.54
C LEU A 7 -10.51 23.16 17.57
N LYS A 8 -10.65 23.71 18.79
CA LYS A 8 -11.57 23.19 19.81
C LYS A 8 -13.01 23.17 19.28
N LYS A 9 -13.83 22.22 19.74
CA LYS A 9 -15.21 21.99 19.25
C LYS A 9 -16.04 23.27 19.14
N HIS A 10 -16.07 24.09 20.20
CA HIS A 10 -16.81 25.35 20.22
C HIS A 10 -16.33 26.38 19.18
N ARG A 11 -15.05 26.36 18.80
CA ARG A 11 -14.53 27.24 17.74
C ARG A 11 -14.92 26.76 16.36
N ARG A 12 -14.94 25.44 16.13
CA ARG A 12 -15.36 24.83 14.86
C ARG A 12 -16.81 25.13 14.49
N GLU A 13 -17.66 25.43 15.47
CA GLU A 13 -19.06 25.82 15.25
C GLU A 13 -19.21 27.24 14.68
N HIS A 14 -18.16 28.07 14.79
CA HIS A 14 -18.18 29.50 14.42
C HIS A 14 -17.24 29.84 13.25
N VAL A 15 -16.63 28.84 12.61
CA VAL A 15 -15.79 29.04 11.43
C VAL A 15 -16.33 28.25 10.25
N GLU A 16 -16.07 28.74 9.04
CA GLU A 16 -16.45 28.04 7.82
C GLU A 16 -15.81 26.64 7.79
N LYS A 17 -16.63 25.63 7.52
CA LYS A 17 -16.13 24.25 7.46
C LYS A 17 -15.36 24.09 6.16
N PRO A 18 -14.15 23.50 6.20
CA PRO A 18 -13.43 23.21 4.97
C PRO A 18 -14.28 22.30 4.10
N LEU A 19 -14.17 22.51 2.78
CA LEU A 19 -14.79 21.62 1.80
C LEU A 19 -14.30 20.19 2.04
N VAL A 20 -15.20 19.33 2.51
CA VAL A 20 -14.92 17.90 2.66
C VAL A 20 -15.25 17.23 1.34
N ILE A 21 -14.22 16.73 0.67
CA ILE A 21 -14.41 15.85 -0.47
C ILE A 21 -15.11 14.60 0.04
N LYS A 22 -16.37 14.38 -0.38
CA LYS A 22 -17.18 13.23 0.05
C LYS A 22 -16.81 11.95 -0.73
N LYS A 23 -15.50 11.67 -0.79
CA LYS A 23 -14.91 10.50 -1.45
C LYS A 23 -14.02 9.76 -0.46
N ILE A 24 -14.00 8.45 -0.57
CA ILE A 24 -13.04 7.59 0.13
C ILE A 24 -12.07 7.12 -0.94
N PHE A 25 -10.85 7.64 -0.92
CA PHE A 25 -9.80 7.25 -1.86
C PHE A 25 -9.17 5.92 -1.42
N THR A 26 -8.97 5.03 -2.37
CA THR A 26 -8.57 3.64 -2.13
C THR A 26 -7.14 3.58 -1.60
N ASP A 27 -6.19 4.22 -2.27
CA ASP A 27 -4.80 4.41 -1.82
C ASP A 27 -4.70 4.95 -0.38
N ASN A 28 -5.30 6.10 -0.10
CA ASN A 28 -5.24 6.79 1.19
C ASN A 28 -5.88 5.96 2.30
N LEU A 29 -7.02 5.32 2.01
CA LEU A 29 -7.63 4.39 2.96
C LEU A 29 -6.73 3.19 3.20
N ALA A 30 -6.11 2.64 2.16
CA ALA A 30 -5.24 1.48 2.29
C ALA A 30 -4.02 1.79 3.17
N VAL A 31 -3.33 2.90 2.92
CA VAL A 31 -2.22 3.40 3.74
C VAL A 31 -2.65 3.60 5.19
N THR A 32 -3.77 4.31 5.41
CA THR A 32 -4.29 4.58 6.75
C THR A 32 -4.59 3.28 7.51
N VAL A 33 -5.30 2.35 6.88
CA VAL A 33 -5.67 1.07 7.51
C VAL A 33 -4.42 0.22 7.76
N ASN A 34 -3.40 0.30 6.89
CA ASN A 34 -2.14 -0.40 7.08
C ASN A 34 -1.40 0.08 8.34
N TYR A 35 -1.32 1.39 8.56
CA TYR A 35 -0.77 1.94 9.81
C TYR A 35 -1.58 1.53 11.03
N LEU A 36 -2.91 1.61 10.96
CA LEU A 36 -3.77 1.19 12.07
C LEU A 36 -3.63 -0.30 12.36
N LEU A 37 -3.44 -1.15 11.34
CA LEU A 37 -3.24 -2.58 11.49
C LEU A 37 -1.96 -2.90 12.30
N GLN A 38 -0.88 -2.16 12.07
CA GLN A 38 0.37 -2.27 12.83
C GLN A 38 0.22 -1.77 14.27
N ILE A 39 -0.49 -0.66 14.47
CA ILE A 39 -0.74 -0.10 15.82
C ILE A 39 -1.49 -1.10 16.71
N LEU A 40 -2.34 -1.96 16.15
CA LEU A 40 -3.07 -2.99 16.90
C LEU A 40 -2.16 -3.99 17.64
N ASP A 41 -0.89 -4.15 17.24
CA ASP A 41 0.07 -4.98 17.98
C ASP A 41 0.49 -4.34 19.31
N TYR A 42 0.26 -3.04 19.47
CA TYR A 42 0.64 -2.26 20.65
C TYR A 42 -0.56 -1.76 21.45
N THR A 43 -1.79 -2.17 21.11
CA THR A 43 -3.00 -1.74 21.82
C THR A 43 -4.06 -2.84 21.92
N ALA A 44 -4.71 -2.92 23.08
CA ALA A 44 -5.85 -3.80 23.30
C ALA A 44 -7.22 -3.18 22.90
N ASN A 45 -7.22 -2.06 22.15
CA ASN A 45 -8.44 -1.34 21.82
C ASN A 45 -9.32 -2.09 20.80
N LYS A 46 -10.30 -2.84 21.32
CA LYS A 46 -11.25 -3.61 20.49
C LYS A 46 -12.12 -2.76 19.56
N SER A 47 -12.48 -1.55 19.97
CA SER A 47 -13.23 -0.65 19.09
C SER A 47 -12.41 -0.23 17.87
N LEU A 48 -11.09 -0.06 18.03
CA LEU A 48 -10.19 0.20 16.91
C LEU A 48 -10.04 -1.03 16.01
N GLU A 49 -9.83 -2.21 16.60
CA GLU A 49 -9.75 -3.48 15.86
C GLU A 49 -10.99 -3.70 14.98
N ASP A 50 -12.19 -3.48 15.53
CA ASP A 50 -13.45 -3.60 14.78
C ASP A 50 -13.55 -2.60 13.62
N LYS A 51 -13.03 -1.37 13.79
CA LYS A 51 -13.00 -0.38 12.70
C LYS A 51 -12.04 -0.80 11.60
N VAL A 52 -10.84 -1.28 11.96
CA VAL A 52 -9.86 -1.80 11.00
C VAL A 52 -10.45 -2.96 10.20
N ARG A 53 -11.07 -3.94 10.87
CA ARG A 53 -11.73 -5.07 10.19
C ARG A 53 -12.85 -4.63 9.24
N ARG A 54 -13.73 -3.72 9.66
CA ARG A 54 -14.78 -3.19 8.77
C ARG A 54 -14.22 -2.45 7.55
N SER A 55 -13.12 -1.71 7.70
CA SER A 55 -12.45 -1.06 6.59
C SER A 55 -11.81 -2.07 5.62
N LEU A 56 -11.20 -3.14 6.15
CA LEU A 56 -10.70 -4.25 5.34
C LEU A 56 -11.84 -4.95 4.58
N ASP A 57 -12.96 -5.22 5.24
CA ASP A 57 -14.10 -5.88 4.61
C ASP A 57 -14.72 -5.02 3.51
N PHE A 58 -14.79 -3.71 3.72
CA PHE A 58 -15.26 -2.73 2.73
C PHE A 58 -14.39 -2.72 1.47
N LEU A 59 -13.05 -2.72 1.63
CA LEU A 59 -12.12 -2.81 0.50
C LEU A 59 -12.15 -4.19 -0.15
N ALA A 60 -12.22 -5.27 0.63
CA ALA A 60 -12.29 -6.64 0.12
C ALA A 60 -13.55 -6.85 -0.72
N ASP A 61 -14.68 -6.25 -0.31
CA ASP A 61 -15.91 -6.26 -1.09
C ASP A 61 -15.71 -5.66 -2.48
N MET A 62 -15.05 -4.50 -2.57
CA MET A 62 -14.71 -3.87 -3.84
C MET A 62 -13.83 -4.78 -4.70
N ILE A 63 -12.75 -5.29 -4.11
CA ILE A 63 -11.78 -6.12 -4.82
C ILE A 63 -12.44 -7.39 -5.35
N LEU A 64 -13.23 -8.09 -4.53
CA LEU A 64 -13.75 -9.41 -4.88
C LEU A 64 -14.95 -9.34 -5.84
N LYS A 65 -15.84 -8.34 -5.68
CA LYS A 65 -17.08 -8.24 -6.48
C LYS A 65 -16.90 -7.66 -7.88
N HIS A 66 -15.79 -6.98 -8.16
CA HIS A 66 -15.58 -6.27 -9.42
C HIS A 66 -14.39 -6.82 -10.21
N GLU A 67 -14.45 -6.79 -11.55
CA GLU A 67 -13.33 -7.28 -12.38
C GLU A 67 -12.09 -6.38 -12.27
N SER A 68 -12.33 -5.07 -12.17
CA SER A 68 -11.31 -4.02 -12.01
C SER A 68 -11.45 -3.33 -10.65
N LEU A 69 -10.37 -2.68 -10.20
CA LEU A 69 -10.37 -1.88 -8.98
C LEU A 69 -10.74 -0.43 -9.28
N PHE A 70 -11.18 0.27 -8.24
CA PHE A 70 -11.62 1.65 -8.34
C PHE A 70 -10.79 2.58 -7.45
N HIS A 71 -10.52 3.78 -7.96
CA HIS A 71 -9.71 4.76 -7.25
C HIS A 71 -10.44 5.38 -6.06
N TYR A 72 -11.77 5.54 -6.12
CA TYR A 72 -12.51 6.05 -4.97
C TYR A 72 -13.96 5.56 -4.87
N TYR A 73 -14.48 5.55 -3.65
CA TYR A 73 -15.90 5.41 -3.36
C TYR A 73 -16.57 6.77 -3.16
N SER A 74 -17.67 7.01 -3.86
CA SER A 74 -18.48 8.22 -3.72
C SER A 74 -19.51 8.04 -2.60
N ILE A 75 -19.35 8.77 -1.48
CA ILE A 75 -20.32 8.71 -0.37
C ILE A 75 -21.73 9.17 -0.81
N PRO A 76 -21.91 10.27 -1.57
CA PRO A 76 -23.23 10.72 -1.98
C PRO A 76 -23.93 9.76 -2.94
N LYS A 77 -23.16 9.12 -3.84
CA LYS A 77 -23.71 8.23 -4.86
C LYS A 77 -23.75 6.76 -4.42
N LYS A 78 -23.07 6.42 -3.33
CA LYS A 78 -22.93 5.08 -2.77
C LYS A 78 -22.35 4.05 -3.75
N GLU A 79 -21.41 4.47 -4.58
CA GLU A 79 -20.82 3.63 -5.64
C GLU A 79 -19.33 3.88 -5.80
N TRP A 80 -18.63 2.87 -6.30
CA TRP A 80 -17.22 2.95 -6.71
C TRP A 80 -17.08 3.65 -8.05
N ARG A 81 -16.04 4.48 -8.19
CA ARG A 81 -15.86 5.38 -9.34
C ARG A 81 -14.37 5.56 -9.64
N ALA A 82 -14.11 5.92 -10.91
CA ALA A 82 -12.79 6.07 -11.51
C ALA A 82 -11.96 4.78 -11.52
N MET A 83 -11.18 4.61 -12.58
CA MET A 83 -10.26 3.47 -12.69
C MET A 83 -9.13 3.64 -11.69
N SER A 84 -8.75 2.56 -11.00
CA SER A 84 -7.57 2.56 -10.13
C SER A 84 -6.29 2.83 -10.90
N GLY A 85 -5.36 3.51 -10.23
CA GLY A 85 -3.97 3.67 -10.67
C GLY A 85 -3.03 2.68 -10.00
N LEU A 86 -1.76 2.67 -10.41
CA LEU A 86 -0.74 1.76 -9.86
C LEU A 86 -0.61 1.83 -8.33
N SER A 87 -0.69 3.02 -7.74
CA SER A 87 -0.63 3.23 -6.29
C SER A 87 -1.72 2.49 -5.55
N ASP A 88 -2.97 2.51 -6.06
CA ASP A 88 -4.08 1.77 -5.46
C ASP A 88 -3.75 0.27 -5.36
N TYR A 89 -3.19 -0.31 -6.42
CA TYR A 89 -2.82 -1.73 -6.43
C TYR A 89 -1.69 -2.04 -5.45
N ALA A 90 -0.65 -1.21 -5.40
CA ALA A 90 0.50 -1.45 -4.52
C ALA A 90 0.12 -1.35 -3.03
N PHE A 91 -0.61 -0.30 -2.65
CA PHE A 91 -1.02 -0.11 -1.26
C PHE A 91 -2.05 -1.15 -0.81
N LEU A 92 -2.99 -1.53 -1.68
CA LEU A 92 -3.91 -2.64 -1.39
C LEU A 92 -3.17 -3.98 -1.26
N THR A 93 -2.16 -4.23 -2.09
CA THR A 93 -1.33 -5.45 -2.01
C THR A 93 -0.66 -5.55 -0.64
N LYS A 94 0.04 -4.49 -0.21
CA LYS A 94 0.68 -4.40 1.10
C LYS A 94 -0.33 -4.64 2.22
N LEU A 95 -1.46 -3.94 2.17
CA LEU A 95 -2.51 -4.03 3.18
C LEU A 95 -3.09 -5.45 3.29
N PHE A 96 -3.54 -6.03 2.19
CA PHE A 96 -4.21 -7.33 2.22
C PHE A 96 -3.26 -8.47 2.52
N GLN A 97 -1.97 -8.34 2.17
CA GLN A 97 -0.95 -9.27 2.61
C GLN A 97 -0.83 -9.25 4.14
N GLN A 98 -0.62 -8.08 4.75
CA GLN A 98 -0.54 -7.95 6.21
C GLN A 98 -1.83 -8.40 6.90
N ALA A 99 -2.98 -8.02 6.37
CA ALA A 99 -4.28 -8.41 6.89
C ALA A 99 -4.49 -9.93 6.85
N SER A 100 -4.03 -10.62 5.80
CA SER A 100 -4.17 -12.07 5.67
C SER A 100 -3.31 -12.86 6.67
N VAL A 101 -2.17 -12.29 7.08
CA VAL A 101 -1.29 -12.84 8.12
C VAL A 101 -1.89 -12.61 9.50
N LYS A 102 -2.27 -11.37 9.80
CA LYS A 102 -2.82 -10.99 11.12
C LYS A 102 -4.20 -11.61 11.38
N TYR A 103 -5.02 -11.68 10.35
CA TYR A 103 -6.33 -12.30 10.36
C TYR A 103 -6.31 -13.42 9.31
N PRO A 104 -6.12 -14.69 9.71
CA PRO A 104 -6.05 -15.86 8.82
C PRO A 104 -7.34 -16.12 8.04
N SER A 105 -7.74 -15.18 7.21
CA SER A 105 -9.01 -15.05 6.51
C SER A 105 -8.80 -15.39 5.05
N GLU A 106 -9.49 -16.43 4.59
CA GLU A 106 -9.47 -16.83 3.19
C GLU A 106 -9.91 -15.69 2.26
N ARG A 107 -10.87 -14.89 2.71
CA ARG A 107 -11.34 -13.71 2.00
C ARG A 107 -10.23 -12.69 1.75
N TYR A 108 -9.35 -12.44 2.72
CA TYR A 108 -8.25 -11.49 2.58
C TYR A 108 -7.13 -12.04 1.70
N ARG A 109 -6.85 -13.36 1.78
CA ARG A 109 -5.94 -14.03 0.85
C ARG A 109 -6.42 -13.93 -0.60
N GLN A 110 -7.70 -14.21 -0.85
CA GLN A 110 -8.30 -14.09 -2.18
C GLN A 110 -8.24 -12.66 -2.71
N ALA A 111 -8.46 -11.66 -1.85
CA ALA A 111 -8.31 -10.26 -2.22
C ALA A 111 -6.86 -9.95 -2.62
N ALA A 112 -5.87 -10.33 -1.81
CA ALA A 112 -4.45 -10.14 -2.10
C ALA A 112 -4.06 -10.78 -3.45
N SER A 113 -4.41 -12.04 -3.68
CA SER A 113 -4.09 -12.73 -4.94
C SER A 113 -4.78 -12.11 -6.16
N LYS A 114 -6.02 -11.62 -6.00
CA LYS A 114 -6.71 -10.93 -7.09
C LYS A 114 -6.02 -9.62 -7.46
N ILE A 115 -5.58 -8.82 -6.47
CA ILE A 115 -4.84 -7.57 -6.70
C ILE A 115 -3.53 -7.86 -7.43
N LEU A 116 -2.75 -8.84 -6.97
CA LEU A 116 -1.47 -9.24 -7.59
C LEU A 116 -1.66 -9.73 -9.03
N ARG A 117 -2.68 -10.55 -9.28
CA ARG A 117 -3.00 -11.03 -10.64
C ARG A 117 -3.33 -9.89 -11.60
N ILE A 118 -4.15 -8.93 -11.16
CA ILE A 118 -4.54 -7.80 -12.02
C ILE A 118 -3.34 -6.87 -12.23
N SER A 119 -2.62 -6.51 -11.16
CA SER A 119 -1.46 -5.61 -11.27
C SER A 119 -0.36 -6.16 -12.19
N ARG A 120 -0.09 -7.48 -12.14
CA ARG A 120 0.85 -8.13 -13.07
C ARG A 120 0.43 -8.00 -14.52
N ARG A 121 -0.87 -8.08 -14.81
CA ARG A 121 -1.40 -7.97 -16.17
C ARG A 121 -1.32 -6.54 -16.70
N GLU A 122 -1.64 -5.56 -15.86
CA GLU A 122 -1.80 -4.17 -16.29
C GLU A 122 -0.50 -3.36 -16.21
N TYR A 123 0.37 -3.62 -15.23
CA TYR A 123 1.47 -2.72 -14.87
C TYR A 123 2.87 -3.36 -14.86
N TYR A 124 3.00 -4.69 -14.97
CA TYR A 124 4.31 -5.32 -14.94
C TYR A 124 5.06 -5.12 -16.26
N ASP A 125 6.25 -4.55 -16.17
CA ASP A 125 7.19 -4.40 -17.26
C ASP A 125 8.16 -5.57 -17.28
N ALA A 126 8.10 -6.40 -18.32
CA ALA A 126 8.92 -7.61 -18.42
C ALA A 126 10.40 -7.32 -18.70
N GLU A 127 10.72 -6.17 -19.32
CA GLU A 127 12.09 -5.78 -19.64
C GLU A 127 12.82 -5.29 -18.39
N LYS A 128 12.17 -4.40 -17.63
CA LYS A 128 12.71 -3.86 -16.37
C LYS A 128 12.48 -4.78 -15.17
N GLN A 129 11.59 -5.75 -15.31
CA GLN A 129 11.16 -6.68 -14.26
C GLN A 129 10.58 -5.99 -13.02
N ILE A 130 9.86 -4.88 -13.22
CA ILE A 130 9.21 -4.08 -12.17
C ILE A 130 7.81 -3.66 -12.58
N PHE A 131 7.00 -3.19 -11.64
CA PHE A 131 5.70 -2.58 -11.90
C PHE A 131 5.87 -1.09 -12.20
N ILE A 132 5.32 -0.63 -13.33
CA ILE A 132 5.34 0.77 -13.75
C ILE A 132 3.97 1.19 -14.28
N ASP A 133 3.62 2.46 -14.07
CA ASP A 133 2.51 3.07 -14.77
C ASP A 133 3.09 3.75 -16.02
N ARG A 134 2.73 3.23 -17.19
CA ARG A 134 3.22 3.77 -18.48
C ARG A 134 2.73 5.18 -18.76
N GLN A 135 1.71 5.65 -18.03
CA GLN A 135 1.15 6.98 -18.19
C GLN A 135 1.79 8.03 -17.25
N LEU A 136 2.59 7.59 -16.28
CA LEU A 136 3.33 8.48 -15.38
C LEU A 136 4.75 8.71 -15.90
N ASP A 137 5.30 9.90 -15.66
CA ASP A 137 6.70 10.21 -15.97
C ASP A 137 7.59 9.29 -15.13
N THR A 138 8.29 8.36 -15.77
CA THR A 138 9.04 7.26 -15.14
C THR A 138 10.31 7.73 -14.41
N LYS A 139 10.46 9.03 -14.16
CA LYS A 139 11.62 9.65 -13.51
C LYS A 139 11.45 9.81 -12.00
N ASP A 140 10.26 9.58 -11.46
CA ASP A 140 10.05 9.54 -10.01
C ASP A 140 10.47 8.18 -9.44
N TYR A 141 11.77 8.03 -9.22
CA TYR A 141 12.37 6.80 -8.71
C TYR A 141 11.97 6.51 -7.25
N GLU A 142 11.67 7.54 -6.45
CA GLU A 142 11.27 7.40 -5.05
C GLU A 142 9.87 6.78 -4.97
N TYR A 143 8.94 7.32 -5.75
CA TYR A 143 7.62 6.73 -5.92
C TYR A 143 7.70 5.30 -6.45
N LEU A 144 8.42 5.07 -7.56
CA LEU A 144 8.51 3.74 -8.16
C LEU A 144 9.13 2.71 -7.20
N MET A 145 10.13 3.12 -6.40
CA MET A 145 10.73 2.28 -5.38
C MET A 145 9.71 1.87 -4.31
N GLU A 146 8.95 2.82 -3.74
CA GLU A 146 7.93 2.52 -2.72
C GLU A 146 6.88 1.55 -3.26
N ILE A 147 6.34 1.85 -4.44
CA ILE A 147 5.32 1.05 -5.11
C ILE A 147 5.79 -0.39 -5.32
N ASN A 148 7.01 -0.57 -5.85
CA ASN A 148 7.57 -1.88 -6.10
C ASN A 148 7.94 -2.63 -4.82
N ALA A 149 8.39 -1.93 -3.77
CA ALA A 149 8.58 -2.51 -2.45
C ALA A 149 7.25 -3.02 -1.85
N GLY A 150 6.14 -2.30 -2.06
CA GLY A 150 4.79 -2.75 -1.71
C GLY A 150 4.41 -4.06 -2.41
N PHE A 151 4.68 -4.17 -3.72
CA PHE A 151 4.49 -5.42 -4.46
C PHE A 151 5.42 -6.55 -4.00
N ALA A 152 6.68 -6.26 -3.72
CA ALA A 152 7.64 -7.23 -3.20
C ALA A 152 7.12 -7.87 -1.90
N LEU A 153 6.61 -7.06 -0.97
CA LEU A 153 5.98 -7.54 0.26
C LEU A 153 4.79 -8.49 -0.01
N GLY A 154 3.91 -8.13 -0.93
CA GLY A 154 2.77 -8.99 -1.32
C GLY A 154 3.22 -10.30 -1.95
N LEU A 155 4.19 -10.25 -2.85
CA LEU A 155 4.70 -11.40 -3.57
C LEU A 155 5.48 -12.37 -2.68
N MET A 156 6.17 -11.87 -1.65
CA MET A 156 6.77 -12.72 -0.63
C MET A 156 5.71 -13.57 0.08
N GLY A 157 4.54 -12.98 0.37
CA GLY A 157 3.40 -13.69 0.91
C GLY A 157 2.96 -14.91 0.09
N GLU A 158 2.79 -14.73 -1.21
CA GLU A 158 2.41 -15.82 -2.14
C GLU A 158 3.55 -16.83 -2.41
N SER A 159 4.78 -16.43 -2.10
CA SER A 159 5.99 -17.23 -2.34
C SER A 159 6.50 -17.94 -1.09
N THR A 160 5.73 -17.91 0.00
CA THR A 160 6.08 -18.59 1.26
C THR A 160 6.50 -20.04 0.98
N ASN A 161 7.70 -20.43 1.43
CA ASN A 161 8.32 -21.75 1.24
C ASN A 161 8.62 -22.14 -0.23
N ASN A 162 8.72 -21.18 -1.15
CA ASN A 162 9.09 -21.44 -2.54
C ASN A 162 10.21 -20.48 -2.99
N THR A 163 11.46 -20.92 -2.81
CA THR A 163 12.66 -20.15 -3.16
C THR A 163 12.68 -19.76 -4.65
N GLY A 164 12.25 -20.65 -5.55
CA GLY A 164 12.18 -20.32 -6.98
C GLY A 164 11.21 -19.17 -7.28
N LYS A 165 10.08 -19.09 -6.56
CA LYS A 165 9.17 -17.94 -6.69
C LYS A 165 9.75 -16.67 -6.08
N LEU A 166 10.46 -16.74 -4.96
CA LEU A 166 11.14 -15.57 -4.37
C LEU A 166 12.21 -15.01 -5.31
N GLU A 167 13.06 -15.87 -5.86
CA GLU A 167 14.12 -15.49 -6.81
C GLU A 167 13.56 -14.87 -8.09
N ASN A 168 12.46 -15.42 -8.62
CA ASN A 168 11.92 -14.96 -9.91
C ASN A 168 10.98 -13.76 -9.79
N ASN A 169 10.35 -13.55 -8.64
CA ASN A 169 9.29 -12.55 -8.49
C ASN A 169 9.62 -11.40 -7.56
N VAL A 170 10.47 -11.62 -6.55
CA VAL A 170 10.76 -10.63 -5.51
C VAL A 170 12.13 -10.01 -5.73
N LYS A 171 13.16 -10.85 -5.97
CA LYS A 171 14.53 -10.39 -6.20
C LYS A 171 14.67 -9.31 -7.28
N PRO A 172 13.99 -9.40 -8.45
CA PRO A 172 14.14 -8.38 -9.48
C PRO A 172 13.66 -7.00 -9.01
N LEU A 173 12.57 -6.96 -8.23
CA LEU A 173 12.03 -5.73 -7.65
C LEU A 173 13.02 -5.09 -6.69
N ILE A 174 13.64 -5.86 -5.80
CA ILE A 174 14.64 -5.36 -4.85
C ILE A 174 15.91 -4.92 -5.58
N ARG A 175 16.40 -5.73 -6.52
CA ARG A 175 17.63 -5.47 -7.28
C ARG A 175 17.55 -4.21 -8.13
N TYR A 176 16.39 -3.92 -8.72
CA TYR A 176 16.24 -2.74 -9.58
C TYR A 176 16.54 -1.44 -8.83
N PHE A 177 16.18 -1.38 -7.54
CA PHE A 177 16.29 -0.19 -6.71
C PHE A 177 17.46 -0.22 -5.71
N SER A 178 18.28 -1.28 -5.69
CA SER A 178 19.35 -1.43 -4.69
C SER A 178 20.45 -0.38 -4.79
N GLY A 179 20.62 0.26 -5.95
CA GLY A 179 21.57 1.36 -6.14
C GLY A 179 21.00 2.75 -5.86
N LEU A 180 19.72 2.88 -5.48
CA LEU A 180 19.11 4.19 -5.25
C LEU A 180 19.68 4.90 -4.02
N GLU A 181 20.20 4.17 -3.03
CA GLU A 181 20.82 4.77 -1.85
C GLU A 181 21.97 5.72 -2.24
N GLU A 182 22.87 5.28 -3.14
CA GLU A 182 23.98 6.10 -3.63
C GLU A 182 23.51 7.37 -4.35
N LEU A 183 22.38 7.30 -5.05
CA LEU A 183 21.79 8.44 -5.77
C LEU A 183 21.04 9.40 -4.83
N LEU A 184 20.54 8.89 -3.71
CA LEU A 184 19.70 9.62 -2.76
C LEU A 184 20.44 10.01 -1.47
N GLU A 185 21.71 9.64 -1.32
CA GLU A 185 22.49 9.75 -0.08
C GLU A 185 22.36 11.13 0.57
N GLU A 186 22.67 12.20 -0.17
CA GLU A 186 22.60 13.58 0.35
C GLU A 186 21.19 13.95 0.84
N ARG A 187 20.14 13.43 0.18
CA ARG A 187 18.74 13.70 0.53
C ARG A 187 18.23 12.83 1.66
N LEU A 188 18.74 11.60 1.81
CA LEU A 188 18.43 10.72 2.93
C LEU A 188 18.97 11.29 4.25
N TRP A 189 20.12 11.98 4.19
CA TRP A 189 20.71 12.67 5.34
C TRP A 189 20.14 14.07 5.59
N ASP A 190 19.33 14.61 4.67
CA ASP A 190 18.55 15.82 4.93
C ASP A 190 17.37 15.48 5.85
N GLY A 191 17.53 15.75 7.14
CA GLY A 191 16.56 15.45 8.20
C GLY A 191 15.18 16.12 8.06
N ASN A 192 14.94 16.89 6.98
CA ASN A 192 13.64 17.48 6.68
C ASN A 192 12.82 16.69 5.65
N ASN A 193 13.38 15.68 4.99
CA ASN A 193 12.69 14.93 3.94
C ASN A 193 12.01 13.65 4.45
N TRP A 194 10.97 13.83 5.28
CA TRP A 194 10.22 12.72 5.88
C TRP A 194 9.53 11.81 4.86
N GLU A 195 9.06 12.36 3.75
CA GLU A 195 8.39 11.60 2.69
C GLU A 195 9.36 10.59 2.04
N LEU A 196 10.57 11.04 1.70
CA LEU A 196 11.63 10.15 1.20
C LEU A 196 11.97 9.04 2.21
N LEU A 197 12.06 9.38 3.50
CA LEU A 197 12.34 8.40 4.54
C LEU A 197 11.23 7.34 4.66
N GLU A 198 9.96 7.71 4.50
CA GLU A 198 8.85 6.74 4.51
C GLU A 198 8.90 5.81 3.30
N HIS A 199 9.17 6.34 2.10
CA HIS A 199 9.33 5.54 0.89
C HIS A 199 10.50 4.56 1.02
N TYR A 200 11.65 5.05 1.48
CA TYR A 200 12.86 4.26 1.65
C TYR A 200 12.72 3.21 2.76
N ALA A 201 12.05 3.54 3.86
CA ALA A 201 11.74 2.57 4.92
C ALA A 201 10.89 1.40 4.40
N THR A 202 9.94 1.65 3.50
CA THR A 202 9.17 0.56 2.86
C THR A 202 10.06 -0.32 2.01
N PHE A 203 11.01 0.26 1.27
CA PHE A 203 12.01 -0.48 0.49
C PHE A 203 12.90 -1.35 1.38
N LEU A 204 13.51 -0.77 2.42
CA LEU A 204 14.37 -1.51 3.35
C LEU A 204 13.64 -2.68 4.00
N ASN A 205 12.42 -2.47 4.49
CA ASN A 205 11.59 -3.55 5.05
C ASN A 205 11.34 -4.69 4.04
N SER A 206 11.16 -4.36 2.75
CA SER A 206 10.98 -5.37 1.72
C SER A 206 12.27 -6.15 1.41
N ALA A 207 13.42 -5.46 1.43
CA ALA A 207 14.74 -6.07 1.21
C ALA A 207 15.11 -7.00 2.38
N ASP A 208 14.95 -6.54 3.62
CA ASP A 208 15.17 -7.33 4.83
C ASP A 208 14.24 -8.54 4.89
N GLY A 209 12.98 -8.37 4.51
CA GLY A 209 12.02 -9.47 4.39
C GLY A 209 12.47 -10.53 3.39
N TYR A 210 13.00 -10.12 2.23
CA TYR A 210 13.52 -11.03 1.21
C TYR A 210 14.74 -11.80 1.71
N LEU A 211 15.71 -11.12 2.33
CA LEU A 211 16.91 -11.76 2.90
C LEU A 211 16.55 -12.74 4.02
N SER A 212 15.60 -12.37 4.87
CA SER A 212 15.10 -13.23 5.95
C SER A 212 14.42 -14.49 5.38
N ALA A 213 13.62 -14.35 4.33
CA ALA A 213 12.95 -15.47 3.67
C ALA A 213 13.94 -16.43 2.97
N GLN A 214 15.13 -15.96 2.58
CA GLN A 214 16.21 -16.83 2.10
C GLN A 214 16.92 -17.60 3.23
N THR A 215 16.95 -17.04 4.44
CA THR A 215 17.75 -17.54 5.57
C THR A 215 17.02 -18.58 6.43
N ILE A 216 15.69 -18.72 6.32
CA ILE A 216 14.88 -19.75 7.03
C ILE A 216 15.08 -21.18 6.42
N GLN A 217 16.22 -21.40 5.76
CA GLN A 217 16.69 -22.72 5.30
C GLN A 217 17.63 -23.36 6.32
#